data_AF-A0A5B2WQ55-F1
#
_entry.id   AF-A0A5B2WQ55-F1
#
_cell.length_a   1.000
_cell.length_b   1.000
_cell.length_c   1.000
_cell.angle_alpha   90.00
_cell.angle_beta   90.00
_cell.angle_gamma   90.00
#
_symmetry.space_group_name_H-M   'P 1'
#
loop_
_entity.id
_entity.type
_entity.pdbx_description
1 polymer ?
#
loop_
_entity_poly.entity_id
_entity_poly.type
_entity_poly.pdbx_seq_one_letter_code
_entity_poly.pdbx_strand_id
1 'polypeptide(L)'
;MDSVITVCDVTVRSGTLVVCDPGYLFEWEQNPERTKAAAVEAANGGGGAFHREYVSGVAIPVPRDRSFLVQLRLEPDERTPSAIELVLSSLETASEDEIGPVSVDCARVIFADAEGLTSWKHEEPLDGLADVAFWGRHKDRARQAFGGDDLPDGTFGWSDLPVTVAVARLKDLQSWVSAELDGRGVVADLRPHSDHYRLLESGKASPWGAGQLTVGGELMCGVLLESGDGQYPVTVSRSADNVPTRLQVHVRR
;
A
#
# COMPACT_ATOMS: atom_id res chain seq x y z
N MET A 1 -19.31 22.03 -0.39
CA MET A 1 -18.01 22.24 -1.03
C MET A 1 -17.21 21.00 -0.73
N ASP A 2 -16.75 20.30 -1.76
CA ASP A 2 -15.83 19.19 -1.61
C ASP A 2 -14.63 19.68 -0.80
N SER A 3 -14.19 18.88 0.14
CA SER A 3 -12.98 19.18 0.90
C SER A 3 -11.84 18.32 0.37
N VAL A 4 -10.66 18.94 0.25
CA VAL A 4 -9.45 18.29 -0.19
C VAL A 4 -8.47 18.26 0.97
N ILE A 5 -7.99 17.07 1.31
CA ILE A 5 -7.06 16.85 2.41
C ILE A 5 -5.76 16.32 1.84
N THR A 6 -4.64 17.01 2.08
CA THR A 6 -3.32 16.48 1.73
C THR A 6 -2.87 15.49 2.80
N VAL A 7 -2.44 14.31 2.39
CA VAL A 7 -2.12 13.20 3.30
C VAL A 7 -0.68 12.70 3.20
N CYS A 8 -0.03 12.86 2.05
CA CYS A 8 1.37 12.47 1.85
C CYS A 8 2.05 13.31 0.76
N ASP A 9 3.37 13.15 0.68
CA ASP A 9 4.21 13.47 -0.46
C ASP A 9 4.71 12.18 -1.15
N VAL A 10 4.97 12.25 -2.46
CA VAL A 10 5.59 11.17 -3.24
C VAL A 10 6.73 11.74 -4.09
N THR A 11 7.87 11.05 -4.16
CA THR A 11 8.95 11.39 -5.09
C THR A 11 9.07 10.34 -6.18
N VAL A 12 9.31 10.79 -7.42
CA VAL A 12 9.37 9.91 -8.61
C VAL A 12 10.56 10.29 -9.49
N ARG A 13 11.77 10.02 -9.02
CA ARG A 13 13.00 10.41 -9.74
C ARG A 13 13.24 9.63 -11.02
N SER A 14 12.68 8.43 -11.16
CA SER A 14 12.72 7.67 -12.43
C SER A 14 11.89 8.35 -13.53
N GLY A 15 10.92 9.16 -13.13
CA GLY A 15 9.91 9.76 -14.02
C GLY A 15 8.78 8.80 -14.40
N THR A 16 8.70 7.64 -13.77
CA THR A 16 7.60 6.69 -13.94
C THR A 16 6.89 6.51 -12.60
N LEU A 17 5.71 7.11 -12.48
CA LEU A 17 4.84 6.94 -11.32
C LEU A 17 4.03 5.66 -11.51
N VAL A 18 4.00 4.80 -10.50
CA VAL A 18 3.21 3.57 -10.45
C VAL A 18 2.11 3.72 -9.41
N VAL A 19 0.90 3.27 -9.76
CA VAL A 19 -0.22 3.10 -8.85
C VAL A 19 -0.70 1.65 -8.91
N CYS A 20 -0.56 0.91 -7.81
CA CYS A 20 -0.94 -0.50 -7.72
C CYS A 20 -1.37 -0.89 -6.30
N ASP A 21 -1.81 -2.14 -6.11
CA ASP A 21 -2.00 -2.71 -4.78
C ASP A 21 -0.64 -3.15 -4.19
N PRO A 22 -0.20 -2.59 -3.04
CA PRO A 22 1.03 -3.00 -2.38
C PRO A 22 1.01 -4.44 -1.81
N GLY A 23 -0.16 -5.09 -1.73
CA GLY A 23 -0.32 -6.50 -1.34
C GLY A 23 0.32 -7.49 -2.31
N TYR A 24 0.56 -7.09 -3.56
CA TYR A 24 1.18 -7.94 -4.58
C TYR A 24 2.62 -7.57 -4.91
N LEU A 25 3.22 -6.63 -4.17
CA LEU A 25 4.60 -6.18 -4.44
C LEU A 25 5.69 -7.22 -4.12
N PHE A 26 5.35 -8.39 -3.58
CA PHE A 26 6.27 -9.52 -3.56
C PHE A 26 6.76 -9.87 -4.98
N GLU A 27 5.96 -9.65 -6.01
CA GLU A 27 6.35 -9.87 -7.41
C GLU A 27 7.41 -8.84 -7.86
N TRP A 28 7.38 -7.61 -7.35
CA TRP A 28 8.46 -6.64 -7.59
C TRP A 28 9.75 -7.03 -6.88
N GLU A 29 9.65 -7.60 -5.67
CA GLU A 29 10.82 -8.12 -4.96
C GLU A 29 11.44 -9.32 -5.71
N GLN A 30 10.60 -10.22 -6.25
CA GLN A 30 11.06 -11.43 -6.94
C GLN A 30 11.54 -11.17 -8.37
N ASN A 31 10.91 -10.24 -9.10
CA ASN A 31 11.17 -9.97 -10.52
C ASN A 31 11.28 -8.45 -10.82
N PRO A 32 12.16 -7.70 -10.13
CA PRO A 32 12.15 -6.22 -10.14
C PRO A 32 12.27 -5.63 -11.55
N GLU A 33 13.26 -6.08 -12.33
CA GLU A 33 13.50 -5.52 -13.66
C GLU A 33 12.37 -5.83 -14.65
N ARG A 34 11.77 -7.02 -14.55
CA ARG A 34 10.68 -7.44 -15.45
C ARG A 34 9.40 -6.67 -15.16
N THR A 35 9.08 -6.48 -13.88
CA THR A 35 7.87 -5.75 -13.47
C THR A 35 8.01 -4.25 -13.69
N LYS A 36 9.19 -3.68 -13.39
CA LYS A 36 9.55 -2.30 -13.75
C LYS A 36 9.43 -2.05 -15.25
N ALA A 37 9.96 -2.94 -16.08
CA ALA A 37 9.91 -2.76 -17.54
C ALA A 37 8.47 -2.63 -18.07
N ALA A 38 7.51 -3.37 -17.50
CA ALA A 38 6.10 -3.28 -17.87
C ALA A 38 5.48 -1.93 -17.49
N ALA A 39 5.79 -1.42 -16.29
CA ALA A 39 5.35 -0.10 -15.85
C ALA A 39 5.96 1.01 -16.73
N VAL A 40 7.26 0.91 -17.05
CA VAL A 40 7.96 1.86 -17.92
C VAL A 40 7.39 1.83 -19.35
N GLU A 41 7.06 0.65 -19.88
CA GLU A 41 6.39 0.52 -21.19
C GLU A 41 5.05 1.27 -21.21
N ALA A 42 4.20 1.06 -20.20
CA ALA A 42 2.92 1.77 -20.08
C ALA A 42 3.10 3.29 -19.95
N ALA A 43 4.06 3.75 -19.15
CA ALA A 43 4.35 5.18 -19.00
C ALA A 43 4.92 5.81 -20.29
N ASN A 44 5.80 5.12 -21.01
CA ASN A 44 6.32 5.58 -22.30
C ASN A 44 5.23 5.68 -23.38
N GLY A 45 4.15 4.91 -23.24
CA GLY A 45 2.93 5.03 -24.05
C GLY A 45 2.06 6.25 -23.73
N GLY A 46 2.48 7.14 -22.81
CA GLY A 46 1.71 8.30 -22.36
C GLY A 46 0.85 8.02 -21.12
N GLY A 47 0.92 6.80 -20.58
CA GLY A 47 0.21 6.36 -19.40
C GLY A 47 -0.83 5.27 -19.70
N GLY A 48 -0.94 4.29 -18.82
CA GLY A 48 -1.87 3.17 -19.01
C GLY A 48 -1.77 2.08 -17.96
N ALA A 49 -2.70 1.15 -18.01
CA ALA A 49 -2.65 -0.07 -17.23
C ALA A 49 -1.49 -0.99 -17.67
N PHE A 50 -0.89 -1.68 -16.70
CA PHE A 50 0.05 -2.76 -16.92
C PHE A 50 -0.31 -3.94 -16.02
N HIS A 51 0.09 -5.13 -16.47
CA HIS A 51 -0.13 -6.37 -15.74
C HIS A 51 1.07 -7.30 -15.91
N ARG A 52 1.59 -7.81 -14.80
CA ARG A 52 2.63 -8.83 -14.75
C ARG A 52 2.37 -9.77 -13.59
N GLU A 53 2.09 -11.03 -13.92
CA GLU A 53 1.80 -12.10 -12.98
C GLU A 53 0.72 -11.65 -11.97
N TYR A 54 1.11 -11.33 -10.73
CA TYR A 54 0.18 -10.90 -9.69
C TYR A 54 0.05 -9.37 -9.54
N VAL A 55 0.96 -8.58 -10.13
CA VAL A 55 0.91 -7.12 -10.04
C VAL A 55 0.12 -6.55 -11.21
N SER A 56 -0.98 -5.88 -10.88
CA SER A 56 -1.76 -5.06 -11.79
C SER A 56 -1.80 -3.64 -11.28
N GLY A 57 -1.65 -2.67 -12.18
CA GLY A 57 -1.69 -1.26 -11.81
C GLY A 57 -1.72 -0.37 -13.03
N VAL A 58 -1.57 0.92 -12.79
CA VAL A 58 -1.35 1.92 -13.84
C VAL A 58 -0.01 2.58 -13.66
N ALA A 59 0.60 3.01 -14.75
CA ALA A 59 1.82 3.79 -14.73
C ALA A 59 1.72 4.97 -15.67
N ILE A 60 2.28 6.12 -15.29
CA ILE A 60 2.29 7.35 -16.09
C ILE A 60 3.67 8.04 -16.06
N PRO A 61 4.03 8.81 -17.09
CA PRO A 61 5.24 9.63 -17.05
C PRO A 61 5.00 10.88 -16.19
N VAL A 62 5.97 11.24 -15.36
CA VAL A 62 5.91 12.45 -14.51
C VAL A 62 7.27 13.19 -14.47
N PRO A 63 7.28 14.50 -14.13
CA PRO A 63 8.52 15.24 -13.90
C PRO A 63 9.38 14.62 -12.79
N ARG A 64 10.71 14.71 -12.95
CA ARG A 64 11.70 14.06 -12.07
C ARG A 64 12.28 14.97 -10.99
N ASP A 65 11.98 16.26 -11.06
CA ASP A 65 12.64 17.34 -10.33
C ASP A 65 11.83 17.85 -9.12
N ARG A 66 10.71 17.21 -8.81
CA ARG A 66 9.80 17.62 -7.72
C ARG A 66 9.07 16.45 -7.09
N SER A 67 8.53 16.70 -5.90
CA SER A 67 7.57 15.83 -5.22
C SER A 67 6.14 16.14 -5.63
N PHE A 68 5.23 15.19 -5.41
CA PHE A 68 3.80 15.31 -5.69
C PHE A 68 2.98 15.13 -4.42
N LEU A 69 1.95 15.93 -4.25
CA LEU A 69 1.03 15.83 -3.12
C LEU A 69 -0.02 14.76 -3.40
N VAL A 70 -0.18 13.82 -2.49
CA VAL A 70 -1.32 12.89 -2.47
C VAL A 70 -2.43 13.52 -1.63
N GLN A 71 -3.60 13.61 -2.22
CA GLN A 71 -4.76 14.26 -1.65
C GLN A 71 -5.98 13.32 -1.64
N LEU A 72 -6.82 13.46 -0.64
CA LEU A 72 -8.13 12.81 -0.58
C LEU A 72 -9.19 13.85 -0.91
N ARG A 73 -10.07 13.52 -1.86
CA ARG A 73 -11.30 14.27 -2.12
C ARG A 73 -12.42 13.69 -1.28
N LEU A 74 -13.03 14.53 -0.45
CA LEU A 74 -14.19 14.18 0.35
C LEU A 74 -15.42 14.91 -0.21
N GLU A 75 -16.52 14.18 -0.33
CA GLU A 75 -17.83 14.77 -0.57
C GLU A 75 -18.34 15.47 0.71
N PRO A 76 -19.24 16.47 0.59
CA PRO A 76 -19.86 17.10 1.74
C PRO A 76 -20.51 16.07 2.68
N ASP A 77 -20.25 16.19 3.98
CA ASP A 77 -20.78 15.32 5.05
C ASP A 77 -20.34 13.86 5.00
N GLU A 78 -19.38 13.52 4.13
CA GLU A 78 -18.83 12.17 4.02
C GLU A 78 -17.40 12.08 4.57
N ARG A 79 -17.14 10.99 5.31
CA ARG A 79 -15.80 10.71 5.84
C ARG A 79 -14.96 9.85 4.90
N THR A 80 -15.62 9.05 4.07
CA THR A 80 -14.97 8.19 3.08
C THR A 80 -14.68 8.99 1.82
N PRO A 81 -13.43 9.02 1.32
CA PRO A 81 -13.10 9.74 0.09
C PRO A 81 -13.87 9.25 -1.13
N SER A 82 -14.20 10.15 -2.04
CA SER A 82 -14.69 9.82 -3.39
C SER A 82 -13.53 9.51 -4.34
N ALA A 83 -12.39 10.17 -4.16
CA ALA A 83 -11.18 9.94 -4.95
C ALA A 83 -9.89 10.16 -4.15
N ILE A 84 -8.81 9.51 -4.59
CA ILE A 84 -7.44 9.80 -4.19
C ILE A 84 -6.75 10.47 -5.38
N GLU A 85 -6.15 11.64 -5.16
CA GLU A 85 -5.64 12.49 -6.24
C GLU A 85 -4.16 12.81 -6.06
N LEU A 86 -3.41 12.80 -7.14
CA LEU A 86 -2.07 13.39 -7.19
C LEU A 86 -2.12 14.68 -8.01
N VAL A 87 -1.66 15.77 -7.41
CA VAL A 87 -1.48 17.04 -8.12
C VAL A 87 -0.11 17.03 -8.78
N LEU A 88 -0.12 16.88 -10.11
CA LEU A 88 1.10 16.70 -10.90
C LEU A 88 1.65 18.02 -11.43
N SER A 89 0.79 19.00 -11.73
CA SER A 89 1.18 20.36 -12.09
C SER A 89 0.06 21.38 -11.81
N SER A 90 0.38 22.67 -11.88
CA SER A 90 -0.58 23.77 -11.78
C SER A 90 -1.08 24.27 -13.14
N LEU A 91 -0.80 23.54 -14.22
CA LEU A 91 -1.26 23.91 -15.56
C LEU A 91 -2.77 23.72 -15.67
N GLU A 92 -3.41 24.46 -16.57
CA GLU A 92 -4.83 24.30 -16.88
C GLU A 92 -5.07 22.93 -17.54
N THR A 93 -6.07 22.21 -17.04
CA THR A 93 -6.52 20.95 -17.63
C THR A 93 -7.32 21.22 -18.91
N ALA A 94 -6.91 20.60 -20.01
CA ALA A 94 -7.60 20.62 -21.30
C ALA A 94 -8.33 19.31 -21.61
N SER A 95 -7.87 18.18 -21.09
CA SER A 95 -8.50 16.88 -21.27
C SER A 95 -8.40 16.00 -20.03
N GLU A 96 -9.26 15.00 -19.96
CA GLU A 96 -9.22 13.94 -18.96
C GLU A 96 -9.50 12.60 -19.64
N ASP A 97 -8.63 11.62 -19.39
CA ASP A 97 -8.71 10.31 -20.00
C ASP A 97 -8.67 9.22 -18.91
N GLU A 98 -9.54 8.24 -19.00
CA GLU A 98 -9.42 7.00 -18.21
C GLU A 98 -8.27 6.16 -18.79
N ILE A 99 -7.29 5.82 -17.95
CA ILE A 99 -6.08 5.09 -18.35
C ILE A 99 -6.09 3.61 -17.91
N GLY A 100 -7.22 3.18 -17.35
CA GLY A 100 -7.46 1.82 -16.86
C GLY A 100 -7.62 1.76 -15.34
N PRO A 101 -7.99 0.59 -14.80
CA PRO A 101 -8.21 0.42 -13.38
C PRO A 101 -6.95 -0.02 -12.62
N VAL A 102 -6.87 0.34 -11.34
CA VAL A 102 -6.06 -0.39 -10.37
C VAL A 102 -6.91 -1.51 -9.76
N SER A 103 -6.38 -2.75 -9.76
CA SER A 103 -7.03 -3.89 -9.12
C SER A 103 -6.45 -4.03 -7.71
N VAL A 104 -7.33 -4.04 -6.72
CA VAL A 104 -7.01 -4.08 -5.30
C VAL A 104 -7.68 -5.29 -4.69
N ASP A 105 -6.91 -6.11 -3.99
CA ASP A 105 -7.34 -7.31 -3.27
C ASP A 105 -6.97 -7.26 -1.78
N CYS A 106 -6.30 -6.19 -1.36
CA CYS A 106 -5.96 -6.00 0.04
C CYS A 106 -6.38 -4.63 0.60
N ALA A 107 -7.42 -4.04 0.01
CA ALA A 107 -8.04 -2.77 0.38
C ALA A 107 -7.03 -1.62 0.55
N ARG A 108 -6.12 -1.46 -0.41
CA ARG A 108 -5.07 -0.44 -0.38
C ARG A 108 -4.50 -0.15 -1.76
N VAL A 109 -4.01 1.07 -1.94
CA VAL A 109 -3.24 1.49 -3.11
C VAL A 109 -1.92 2.13 -2.66
N ILE A 110 -0.90 2.06 -3.49
CA ILE A 110 0.38 2.75 -3.30
C ILE A 110 0.71 3.61 -4.51
N PHE A 111 1.26 4.80 -4.26
CA PHE A 111 1.84 5.70 -5.23
C PHE A 111 3.35 5.69 -5.03
N ALA A 112 4.08 5.26 -6.05
CA ALA A 112 5.50 4.97 -5.90
C ALA A 112 6.29 5.16 -7.20
N ASP A 113 7.60 5.33 -7.04
CA ASP A 113 8.57 5.38 -8.12
C ASP A 113 8.87 3.97 -8.69
N ALA A 114 8.89 3.87 -10.02
CA ALA A 114 9.17 2.62 -10.74
C ALA A 114 10.58 2.05 -10.51
N GLU A 115 11.58 2.89 -10.20
CA GLU A 115 12.91 2.41 -9.81
C GLU A 115 12.95 2.15 -8.31
N GLY A 116 12.32 3.01 -7.51
CA GLY A 116 12.25 2.90 -6.06
C GLY A 116 11.73 1.54 -5.56
N LEU A 117 10.64 0.99 -6.12
CA LEU A 117 10.13 -0.30 -5.62
C LEU A 117 11.06 -1.48 -5.97
N THR A 118 12.16 -1.32 -6.71
CA THR A 118 13.11 -2.41 -6.97
C THR A 118 13.90 -2.74 -5.71
N SER A 119 13.87 -1.83 -4.74
CA SER A 119 14.38 -2.01 -3.39
C SER A 119 13.31 -2.47 -2.40
N TRP A 120 12.06 -2.69 -2.85
CA TRP A 120 10.95 -3.08 -1.98
C TRP A 120 11.19 -4.44 -1.34
N LYS A 121 10.98 -4.51 -0.02
CA LYS A 121 10.95 -5.76 0.74
C LYS A 121 9.54 -6.05 1.21
N HIS A 122 8.93 -7.08 0.63
CA HIS A 122 7.57 -7.48 0.95
C HIS A 122 7.54 -8.41 2.17
N GLU A 123 8.35 -9.46 2.17
CA GLU A 123 8.41 -10.45 3.25
C GLU A 123 9.69 -10.37 4.08
N GLU A 124 10.79 -9.91 3.48
CA GLU A 124 12.08 -9.84 4.17
C GLU A 124 12.10 -8.69 5.19
N PRO A 125 12.42 -8.95 6.47
CA PRO A 125 12.54 -7.91 7.49
C PRO A 125 13.81 -7.09 7.27
N LEU A 126 13.69 -5.77 7.40
CA LEU A 126 14.80 -4.84 7.13
C LEU A 126 15.85 -4.80 8.26
N ASP A 127 15.46 -5.18 9.48
CA ASP A 127 16.28 -5.13 10.70
C ASP A 127 16.46 -6.50 11.36
N GLY A 128 15.95 -7.57 10.74
CA GLY A 128 15.95 -8.93 11.29
C GLY A 128 14.95 -9.15 12.43
N LEU A 129 14.00 -8.23 12.63
CA LEU A 129 12.95 -8.30 13.63
C LEU A 129 11.56 -8.51 13.00
N ALA A 130 10.65 -9.03 13.82
CA ALA A 130 9.27 -9.25 13.46
C ALA A 130 8.37 -9.19 14.69
N ASP A 131 7.14 -8.77 14.47
CA ASP A 131 6.05 -8.87 15.41
C ASP A 131 5.28 -10.18 15.20
N VAL A 132 4.68 -10.71 16.25
CA VAL A 132 3.69 -11.79 16.16
C VAL A 132 2.42 -11.30 16.80
N ALA A 133 1.36 -11.21 16.01
CA ALA A 133 0.06 -10.76 16.47
C ALA A 133 -0.93 -11.93 16.45
N PHE A 134 -1.86 -11.96 17.40
CA PHE A 134 -2.94 -12.92 17.45
C PHE A 134 -4.23 -12.31 18.01
N TRP A 135 -5.36 -12.80 17.51
CA TRP A 135 -6.69 -12.33 17.86
C TRP A 135 -7.74 -13.42 17.63
N GLY A 136 -9.00 -13.09 17.88
CA GLY A 136 -10.14 -14.00 17.67
C GLY A 136 -10.93 -14.32 18.94
N ARG A 137 -11.77 -15.35 18.86
CA ARG A 137 -12.71 -15.75 19.92
C ARG A 137 -12.02 -16.22 21.20
N HIS A 138 -10.89 -16.90 21.07
CA HIS A 138 -10.15 -17.51 22.19
C HIS A 138 -8.82 -16.80 22.48
N LYS A 139 -8.67 -15.55 22.03
CA LYS A 139 -7.46 -14.75 22.20
C LYS A 139 -7.04 -14.59 23.67
N ASP A 140 -7.98 -14.48 24.60
CA ASP A 140 -7.67 -14.32 26.03
C ASP A 140 -7.09 -15.62 26.62
N ARG A 141 -7.55 -16.79 26.15
CA ARG A 141 -6.96 -18.09 26.51
C ARG A 141 -5.56 -18.24 25.94
N ALA A 142 -5.33 -17.81 24.70
CA ALA A 142 -4.00 -17.78 24.10
C ALA A 142 -3.06 -16.86 24.88
N ARG A 143 -3.50 -15.65 25.24
CA ARG A 143 -2.73 -14.71 26.08
C ARG A 143 -2.41 -15.30 27.45
N GLN A 144 -3.35 -16.01 28.07
CA GLN A 144 -3.09 -16.71 29.34
C GLN A 144 -2.04 -17.82 29.20
N ALA A 145 -2.05 -18.57 28.09
CA ALA A 145 -1.16 -19.69 27.87
C ALA A 145 0.26 -19.27 27.44
N PHE A 146 0.39 -18.24 26.61
CA PHE A 146 1.66 -17.84 25.98
C PHE A 146 2.18 -16.47 26.44
N GLY A 147 1.35 -15.65 27.07
CA GLY A 147 1.63 -14.24 27.33
C GLY A 147 1.30 -13.37 26.11
N GLY A 148 1.94 -12.20 26.04
CA GLY A 148 1.74 -11.20 24.99
C GLY A 148 1.11 -9.91 25.52
N ASP A 149 1.54 -8.81 24.93
CA ASP A 149 1.11 -7.45 25.24
C ASP A 149 -0.01 -6.99 24.30
N ASP A 150 -0.65 -5.90 24.66
CA ASP A 150 -1.59 -5.19 23.80
C ASP A 150 -0.80 -4.51 22.67
N LEU A 151 -1.12 -4.84 21.42
CA LEU A 151 -0.53 -4.21 20.24
C LEU A 151 -1.33 -2.97 19.80
N PRO A 152 -0.71 -2.01 19.09
CA PRO A 152 -1.37 -0.76 18.71
C PRO A 152 -2.66 -0.90 17.90
N ASP A 153 -2.80 -2.01 17.15
CA ASP A 153 -4.00 -2.28 16.34
C ASP A 153 -5.11 -3.04 17.10
N GLY A 154 -4.99 -3.15 18.43
CA GLY A 154 -5.98 -3.80 19.29
C GLY A 154 -5.91 -5.33 19.28
N THR A 155 -4.85 -5.90 18.71
CA THR A 155 -4.54 -7.33 18.82
C THR A 155 -3.63 -7.61 20.02
N PHE A 156 -3.39 -8.89 20.34
CA PHE A 156 -2.39 -9.28 21.33
C PHE A 156 -1.16 -9.84 20.64
N GLY A 157 0.02 -9.73 21.26
CA GLY A 157 1.20 -10.25 20.60
C GLY A 157 2.51 -9.95 21.29
N TRP A 158 3.58 -10.11 20.52
CA TRP A 158 4.93 -9.75 20.91
C TRP A 158 5.52 -8.90 19.80
N SER A 159 6.15 -7.79 20.18
CA SER A 159 6.82 -6.90 19.24
C SER A 159 8.33 -7.03 19.28
N ASP A 160 8.99 -6.60 18.20
CA ASP A 160 10.45 -6.46 18.09
C ASP A 160 11.22 -7.76 18.38
N LEU A 161 10.65 -8.92 18.04
CA LEU A 161 11.31 -10.20 18.27
C LEU A 161 12.32 -10.48 17.15
N PRO A 162 13.49 -11.06 17.44
CA PRO A 162 14.31 -11.68 16.40
C PRO A 162 13.46 -12.66 15.58
N VAL A 163 13.55 -12.61 14.26
CA VAL A 163 12.64 -13.36 13.36
C VAL A 163 12.57 -14.85 13.68
N THR A 164 13.71 -15.47 14.03
CA THR A 164 13.75 -16.88 14.41
C THR A 164 12.94 -17.17 15.67
N VAL A 165 12.92 -16.25 16.64
CA VAL A 165 12.11 -16.32 17.85
C VAL A 165 10.64 -16.08 17.53
N ALA A 166 10.33 -15.09 16.68
CA ALA A 166 8.97 -14.80 16.22
C ALA A 166 8.33 -16.01 15.52
N VAL A 167 9.05 -16.65 14.60
CA VAL A 167 8.61 -17.87 13.91
C VAL A 167 8.37 -19.01 14.89
N ALA A 168 9.25 -19.21 15.87
CA ALA A 168 9.06 -20.23 16.90
C ALA A 168 7.80 -19.97 17.73
N ARG A 169 7.58 -18.72 18.16
CA ARG A 169 6.37 -18.32 18.90
C ARG A 169 5.09 -18.56 18.11
N LEU A 170 5.08 -18.16 16.84
CA LEU A 170 3.93 -18.39 15.96
C LEU A 170 3.62 -19.89 15.83
N LYS A 171 4.65 -20.72 15.64
CA LYS A 171 4.51 -22.17 15.50
C LYS A 171 3.97 -22.83 16.77
N ASP A 172 4.46 -22.41 17.94
CA ASP A 172 3.98 -22.92 19.22
C ASP A 172 2.50 -22.57 19.43
N LEU A 173 2.12 -21.32 19.12
CA LEU A 173 0.73 -20.87 19.18
C LEU A 173 -0.15 -21.67 18.22
N GLN A 174 0.24 -21.81 16.95
CA GLN A 174 -0.51 -22.59 15.95
C GLN A 174 -0.68 -24.06 16.35
N SER A 175 0.37 -24.65 16.92
CA SER A 175 0.34 -26.03 17.41
C SER A 175 -0.64 -26.19 18.58
N TRP A 176 -0.67 -25.23 19.51
CA TRP A 176 -1.65 -25.20 20.59
C TRP A 176 -3.08 -24.96 20.10
N VAL A 177 -3.29 -24.05 19.15
CA VAL A 177 -4.62 -23.85 18.53
C VAL A 177 -5.11 -25.15 17.89
N SER A 178 -4.22 -25.88 17.20
CA SER A 178 -4.55 -27.18 16.63
C SER A 178 -4.91 -28.23 17.68
N ALA A 179 -4.18 -28.29 18.79
CA ALA A 179 -4.35 -29.33 19.81
C ALA A 179 -5.50 -29.06 20.79
N GLU A 180 -5.67 -27.81 21.21
CA GLU A 180 -6.57 -27.43 22.31
C GLU A 180 -7.88 -26.79 21.83
N LEU A 181 -7.92 -26.31 20.58
CA LEU A 181 -9.06 -25.60 20.00
C LEU A 181 -9.53 -26.19 18.66
N ASP A 182 -9.11 -27.41 18.33
CA ASP A 182 -9.40 -28.10 17.06
C ASP A 182 -9.12 -27.20 15.83
N GLY A 183 -8.02 -26.43 15.90
CA GLY A 183 -7.57 -25.55 14.83
C GLY A 183 -8.38 -24.27 14.65
N ARG A 184 -9.21 -23.87 15.63
CA ARG A 184 -10.19 -22.78 15.45
C ARG A 184 -10.17 -21.73 16.56
N GLY A 185 -10.65 -20.54 16.22
CA GLY A 185 -10.98 -19.49 17.20
C GLY A 185 -9.82 -18.60 17.64
N VAL A 186 -8.60 -18.84 17.16
CA VAL A 186 -7.47 -17.91 17.22
C VAL A 186 -6.86 -17.82 15.82
N VAL A 187 -6.63 -16.60 15.36
CA VAL A 187 -5.85 -16.28 14.16
C VAL A 187 -4.55 -15.63 14.63
N ALA A 188 -3.44 -15.92 13.96
CA ALA A 188 -2.15 -15.35 14.27
C ALA A 188 -1.33 -15.10 13.00
N ASP A 189 -0.63 -13.97 12.97
CA ASP A 189 0.21 -13.52 11.86
C ASP A 189 1.64 -13.28 12.33
N LEU A 190 2.60 -13.60 11.46
CA LEU A 190 3.96 -13.08 11.54
C LEU A 190 4.02 -11.77 10.74
N ARG A 191 4.50 -10.71 11.38
CA ARG A 191 4.58 -9.36 10.82
C ARG A 191 6.05 -8.94 10.77
N PRO A 192 6.85 -9.39 9.78
CA PRO A 192 8.22 -8.92 9.61
C PRO A 192 8.26 -7.40 9.48
N HIS A 193 9.33 -6.77 9.95
CA HIS A 193 9.55 -5.33 9.76
C HIS A 193 10.00 -5.03 8.32
N SER A 194 9.16 -5.43 7.36
CA SER A 194 9.33 -5.22 5.92
C SER A 194 8.67 -3.89 5.50
N ASP A 195 8.90 -3.45 4.26
CA ASP A 195 8.26 -2.24 3.74
C ASP A 195 6.73 -2.38 3.69
N HIS A 196 6.24 -3.60 3.43
CA HIS A 196 4.81 -3.90 3.43
C HIS A 196 4.16 -3.63 4.79
N TYR A 197 4.71 -4.18 5.88
CA TYR A 197 4.15 -4.00 7.21
C TYR A 197 4.36 -2.59 7.74
N ARG A 198 5.51 -1.95 7.47
CA ARG A 198 5.75 -0.55 7.82
C ARG A 198 4.75 0.39 7.14
N LEU A 199 4.38 0.12 5.89
CA LEU A 199 3.34 0.89 5.20
C LEU A 199 1.97 0.71 5.90
N LEU A 200 1.60 -0.53 6.24
CA LEU A 200 0.34 -0.83 6.93
C LEU A 200 0.26 -0.15 8.30
N GLU A 201 1.33 -0.22 9.08
CA GLU A 201 1.41 0.43 10.39
C GLU A 201 1.30 1.95 10.26
N SER A 202 2.04 2.55 9.33
CA SER A 202 1.96 3.98 9.06
C SER A 202 0.55 4.42 8.63
N GLY A 203 -0.13 3.62 7.80
CA GLY A 203 -1.50 3.88 7.38
C GLY A 203 -2.51 3.75 8.53
N LYS A 204 -2.40 2.69 9.35
CA LYS A 204 -3.29 2.48 10.52
C LYS A 204 -3.14 3.57 11.59
N ALA A 205 -1.93 4.12 11.75
CA ALA A 205 -1.69 5.22 12.68
C ALA A 205 -2.25 6.57 12.20
N SER A 206 -2.63 6.66 10.92
CA SER A 206 -3.15 7.88 10.30
C SER A 206 -4.68 7.95 10.40
N PRO A 207 -5.27 9.11 10.76
CA PRO A 207 -6.72 9.29 10.81
C PRO A 207 -7.41 9.16 9.44
N TRP A 208 -6.62 9.16 8.36
CA TRP A 208 -7.07 9.08 6.97
C TRP A 208 -6.63 7.80 6.26
N GLY A 209 -6.07 6.82 7.00
CA GLY A 209 -5.59 5.58 6.41
C GLY A 209 -4.38 5.76 5.48
N ALA A 210 -3.73 6.93 5.48
CA ALA A 210 -2.62 7.23 4.60
C ALA A 210 -1.28 7.11 5.33
N GLY A 211 -0.37 6.32 4.78
CA GLY A 211 0.96 6.07 5.33
C GLY A 211 2.05 6.42 4.33
N GLN A 212 3.22 6.79 4.84
CA GLN A 212 4.35 7.21 4.03
C GLN A 212 5.63 6.52 4.49
N LEU A 213 6.45 6.06 3.55
CA LEU A 213 7.75 5.47 3.83
C LEU A 213 8.76 5.83 2.74
N THR A 214 10.04 5.65 3.06
CA THR A 214 11.13 5.78 2.10
C THR A 214 11.65 4.40 1.72
N VAL A 215 11.65 4.07 0.42
CA VAL A 215 12.15 2.81 -0.15
C VAL A 215 13.04 3.16 -1.34
N GLY A 216 14.25 2.59 -1.40
CA GLY A 216 15.21 2.91 -2.47
C GLY A 216 15.62 4.39 -2.53
N GLY A 217 15.45 5.14 -1.44
CA GLY A 217 15.69 6.59 -1.41
C GLY A 217 14.56 7.45 -1.98
N GLU A 218 13.42 6.84 -2.33
CA GLU A 218 12.21 7.50 -2.83
C GLU A 218 11.10 7.46 -1.79
N LEU A 219 10.34 8.56 -1.72
CA LEU A 219 9.20 8.70 -0.83
C LEU A 219 7.95 8.12 -1.51
N MET A 220 7.31 7.16 -0.85
CA MET A 220 6.12 6.47 -1.35
C MET A 220 4.97 6.71 -0.38
N CYS A 221 3.75 6.79 -0.91
CA CYS A 221 2.54 6.93 -0.10
C CYS A 221 1.59 5.78 -0.41
N GLY A 222 1.11 5.11 0.63
CA GLY A 222 0.00 4.18 0.52
C GLY A 222 -1.24 4.70 1.22
N VAL A 223 -2.41 4.32 0.69
CA VAL A 223 -3.71 4.69 1.24
C VAL A 223 -4.53 3.42 1.43
N LEU A 224 -4.96 3.17 2.67
CA LEU A 224 -5.90 2.12 3.03
C LEU A 224 -7.32 2.54 2.61
N LEU A 225 -8.01 1.65 1.91
CA LEU A 225 -9.32 1.91 1.33
C LEU A 225 -10.43 1.39 2.24
N GLU A 226 -11.27 2.28 2.76
CA GLU A 226 -12.48 1.88 3.49
C GLU A 226 -13.50 1.16 2.58
N SER A 227 -13.45 1.43 1.27
CA SER A 227 -14.29 0.78 0.26
C SER A 227 -13.94 -0.70 0.03
N GLY A 228 -12.81 -1.17 0.54
CA GLY A 228 -12.38 -2.57 0.45
C GLY A 228 -11.70 -2.93 -0.87
N ASP A 229 -11.88 -4.19 -1.28
CA ASP A 229 -11.29 -4.75 -2.49
C ASP A 229 -12.13 -4.44 -3.73
N GLY A 230 -11.48 -4.39 -4.90
CA GLY A 230 -12.17 -4.16 -6.15
C GLY A 230 -11.29 -3.59 -7.26
N GLN A 231 -11.95 -3.17 -8.33
CA GLN A 231 -11.32 -2.45 -9.43
C GLN A 231 -11.74 -0.98 -9.36
N TYR A 232 -10.75 -0.11 -9.28
CA TYR A 232 -10.91 1.32 -9.13
C TYR A 232 -10.41 2.03 -10.39
N PRO A 233 -11.28 2.71 -11.15
CA PRO A 233 -10.88 3.45 -12.34
C PRO A 233 -9.81 4.49 -12.01
N VAL A 234 -8.86 4.69 -12.92
CA VAL A 234 -7.88 5.77 -12.82
C VAL A 234 -8.03 6.70 -14.00
N THR A 235 -8.23 7.99 -13.72
CA THR A 235 -8.20 9.04 -14.73
C THR A 235 -6.93 9.87 -14.59
N VAL A 236 -6.48 10.43 -15.71
CA VAL A 236 -5.41 11.41 -15.74
C VAL A 236 -5.86 12.63 -16.53
N SER A 237 -5.74 13.79 -15.90
CA SER A 237 -5.96 15.09 -16.52
C SER A 237 -4.68 15.56 -17.19
N ARG A 238 -4.80 16.19 -18.35
CA ARG A 238 -3.66 16.72 -19.12
C ARG A 238 -3.90 18.15 -19.57
N SER A 239 -2.81 18.91 -19.73
CA SER A 239 -2.84 20.24 -20.32
C SER A 239 -3.00 20.17 -21.84
N ALA A 240 -3.19 21.33 -22.50
CA ALA A 240 -3.24 21.41 -23.96
C ALA A 240 -1.95 20.91 -24.64
N ASP A 241 -0.81 20.94 -23.93
CA ASP A 241 0.48 20.42 -24.38
C ASP A 241 0.69 18.95 -23.98
N ASN A 242 -0.38 18.25 -23.59
CA ASN A 242 -0.39 16.85 -23.17
C ASN A 242 0.46 16.55 -21.92
N VAL A 243 0.73 17.55 -21.08
CA VAL A 243 1.46 17.39 -19.81
C VAL A 243 0.48 16.95 -18.72
N PRO A 244 0.74 15.87 -17.96
CA PRO A 244 -0.11 15.47 -16.85
C PRO A 244 -0.27 16.58 -15.79
N THR A 245 -1.51 16.87 -15.42
CA THR A 245 -1.86 17.89 -14.41
C THR A 245 -2.40 17.26 -13.13
N ARG A 246 -3.14 16.15 -13.25
CA ARG A 246 -3.71 15.41 -12.12
C ARG A 246 -3.84 13.93 -12.47
N LEU A 247 -3.64 13.05 -11.50
CA LEU A 247 -4.05 11.63 -11.57
C LEU A 247 -5.08 11.38 -10.47
N GLN A 248 -6.15 10.63 -10.74
CA GLN A 248 -7.21 10.35 -9.78
C GLN A 248 -7.56 8.87 -9.78
N VAL A 249 -7.53 8.25 -8.60
CA VAL A 249 -8.08 6.91 -8.35
C VAL A 249 -9.48 7.09 -7.77
N HIS A 250 -10.50 6.64 -8.49
CA HIS A 250 -11.91 6.77 -8.08
C HIS A 250 -12.26 5.64 -7.13
N VAL A 251 -12.40 5.95 -5.83
CA VAL A 251 -12.57 4.96 -4.76
C VAL A 251 -14.02 4.78 -4.29
N ARG A 252 -14.94 5.58 -4.83
CA ARG A 252 -16.38 5.44 -4.65
C ARG A 252 -17.05 5.23 -6.01
N ARG A 253 -18.03 4.33 -6.05
CA ARG A 253 -18.89 4.09 -7.23
C ARG A 253 -20.17 4.91 -7.17
#